data_AF-A0A3D3ZN75-F1
#
_entry.id   AF-A0A3D3ZN75-F1
#
_cell.length_a   1.000
_cell.length_b   1.000
_cell.length_c   1.000
_cell.angle_alpha   90.00
_cell.angle_beta   90.00
_cell.angle_gamma   90.00
#
_symmetry.space_group_name_H-M   'P 1'
#
loop_
_entity.id
_entity.type
_entity.pdbx_description
1 polymer ?
#
loop_
_entity_poly.entity_id
_entity_poly.type
_entity_poly.pdbx_seq_one_letter_code
_entity_poly.pdbx_strand_id
1 'polypeptide(L)'
;MDLIDKLASLAQRYEELNNLMAQPEVLEDIPLLQRYGREHAELEEVVNTYHEIMDNDRQIAEAQEMYEGDDPEMRDLAYEEMERLKARKEQFLEEVKISLLP
;
A
#
# COMPACT_ATOMS: atom_id res chain seq x y z
N MET A 1 -8.95 -13.62 7.43
CA MET A 1 -8.23 -12.38 7.13
C MET A 1 -7.23 -12.74 6.07
N ASP A 2 -7.43 -12.24 4.86
CA ASP A 2 -6.44 -12.43 3.80
C ASP A 2 -5.25 -11.46 3.99
N LEU A 3 -4.25 -11.53 3.12
CA LEU A 3 -3.06 -10.67 3.23
C LEU A 3 -3.42 -9.19 3.08
N ILE A 4 -4.34 -8.84 2.19
CA ILE A 4 -4.73 -7.46 1.94
C ILE A 4 -5.47 -6.88 3.15
N ASP A 5 -6.38 -7.63 3.74
CA ASP A 5 -7.04 -7.25 5.00
C ASP A 5 -6.03 -6.95 6.11
N LYS A 6 -4.96 -7.75 6.19
CA LYS A 6 -3.87 -7.54 7.16
C LYS A 6 -3.14 -6.22 6.91
N LEU A 7 -2.77 -5.96 5.65
CA LEU A 7 -2.08 -4.73 5.27
C LEU A 7 -2.96 -3.50 5.51
N ALA A 8 -4.25 -3.59 5.19
CA ALA A 8 -5.22 -2.53 5.45
C ALA A 8 -5.33 -2.21 6.95
N SER A 9 -5.34 -3.23 7.83
CA SER A 9 -5.33 -3.02 9.28
C SER A 9 -4.04 -2.35 9.77
N LEU A 10 -2.89 -2.67 9.18
CA LEU A 10 -1.61 -2.04 9.54
C LEU A 10 -1.53 -0.59 9.05
N ALA A 11 -2.04 -0.31 7.85
CA ALA A 11 -2.19 1.05 7.34
C ALA A 11 -3.13 1.89 8.21
N GLN A 12 -4.24 1.33 8.68
CA GLN A 12 -5.13 2.01 9.62
C GLN A 12 -4.41 2.34 10.93
N ARG A 13 -3.59 1.42 11.45
CA ARG A 13 -2.80 1.66 12.67
C ARG A 13 -1.74 2.74 12.45
N TYR A 14 -1.08 2.74 11.29
CA TYR A 14 -0.12 3.78 10.92
C TYR A 14 -0.76 5.17 10.90
N GLU A 15 -1.94 5.31 10.28
CA GLU A 15 -2.70 6.56 10.30
C GLU A 15 -3.17 6.95 11.71
N GLU A 16 -3.58 5.98 12.53
CA GLU A 16 -3.90 6.22 13.93
C GLU A 16 -2.69 6.79 14.69
N LEU A 17 -1.49 6.22 14.49
CA LEU A 17 -0.26 6.71 15.10
C LEU A 17 0.07 8.15 14.66
N ASN A 18 -0.12 8.47 13.38
CA ASN A 18 0.03 9.85 12.88
C ASN A 18 -0.90 10.82 13.60
N ASN A 19 -2.18 10.44 13.73
CA ASN A 19 -3.17 11.25 14.44
C ASN A 19 -2.83 11.41 15.93
N LEU A 20 -2.38 10.33 16.59
CA LEU A 20 -1.96 10.35 17.99
C LEU A 20 -0.74 11.25 18.20
N MET A 21 0.29 11.13 17.35
CA MET A 21 1.50 11.97 17.45
C MET A 21 1.22 13.45 17.17
N ALA A 22 0.13 13.79 16.48
CA ALA A 22 -0.30 15.17 16.26
C ALA A 22 -1.07 15.78 17.46
N GLN A 23 -1.42 14.99 18.47
CA GLN A 23 -2.16 15.47 19.64
C GLN A 23 -1.24 16.27 20.59
N PRO A 24 -1.68 17.43 21.11
CA PRO A 24 -0.90 18.25 22.04
C PRO A 24 -0.41 17.46 23.27
N GLU A 25 -1.27 16.61 23.84
CA GLU A 25 -0.96 15.77 25.00
C GLU A 25 0.17 14.76 24.74
N VAL A 26 0.32 14.31 23.50
CA VAL A 26 1.40 13.39 23.09
C VAL A 26 2.67 14.16 22.76
N LEU A 27 2.56 15.33 22.13
CA LEU A 27 3.69 16.19 21.82
C LEU A 27 4.41 16.70 23.09
N GLU A 28 3.68 16.86 24.18
CA GLU A 28 4.21 17.25 25.49
C GLU A 28 4.82 16.05 26.28
N ASP A 29 4.50 14.81 25.91
CA ASP A 29 5.02 13.57 26.52
C ASP A 29 6.08 12.90 25.61
N ILE A 30 7.35 13.28 25.78
CA ILE A 30 8.47 12.77 24.98
C ILE A 30 8.56 11.23 24.99
N PRO A 31 8.48 10.52 26.14
CA PRO A 31 8.45 9.06 26.16
C PRO A 31 7.33 8.45 25.29
N LEU A 32 6.13 9.03 25.35
CA LEU A 32 4.98 8.55 24.58
C LEU A 32 5.16 8.83 23.08
N LEU A 33 5.60 10.04 22.71
CA LEU A 33 5.91 10.41 21.34
C LEU A 33 6.96 9.49 20.72
N GLN A 34 8.03 9.19 21.46
CA GLN A 34 9.07 8.25 21.00
C GLN A 34 8.55 6.82 20.82
N ARG A 35 7.62 6.39 21.68
CA ARG A 35 7.00 5.07 21.55
C ARG A 35 6.17 4.97 20.28
N TYR A 36 5.30 5.93 20.03
CA TYR A 36 4.49 5.96 18.81
C TYR A 36 5.34 6.15 17.55
N GLY A 37 6.39 6.98 17.62
CA GLY A 37 7.31 7.16 16.50
C GLY A 37 8.06 5.89 16.10
N ARG A 38 8.46 5.06 17.08
CA ARG A 38 9.06 3.75 16.79
C ARG A 38 8.07 2.80 16.13
N GLU A 39 6.87 2.68 16.70
CA GLU A 39 5.82 1.84 16.12
C GLU A 39 5.44 2.30 14.70
N HIS A 40 5.38 3.60 14.46
CA HIS A 40 5.12 4.18 13.14
C HIS A 40 6.25 3.84 12.15
N ALA A 41 7.51 4.00 12.56
CA ALA A 41 8.67 3.67 11.72
C ALA A 41 8.73 2.17 11.38
N GLU A 42 8.35 1.29 12.31
CA GLU A 42 8.25 -0.16 12.07
C GLU A 42 7.19 -0.51 11.01
N LEU A 43 6.14 0.31 10.88
CA LEU A 43 5.06 0.09 9.92
C LEU A 43 5.28 0.78 8.56
N GLU A 44 6.17 1.76 8.48
CA GLU A 44 6.33 2.64 7.31
C GLU A 44 6.58 1.86 6.02
N GLU A 45 7.53 0.92 6.01
CA GLU A 45 7.84 0.11 4.82
C GLU A 45 6.63 -0.71 4.36
N VAL A 46 5.98 -1.40 5.30
CA VAL A 46 4.81 -2.26 5.01
C VAL A 46 3.65 -1.44 4.44
N VAL A 47 3.41 -0.25 5.01
CA VAL A 47 2.33 0.64 4.57
C VAL A 47 2.63 1.28 3.22
N ASN A 48 3.87 1.66 2.97
CA ASN A 48 4.28 2.17 1.66
C ASN A 48 4.08 1.12 0.56
N THR A 49 4.52 -0.12 0.78
CA THR A 49 4.30 -1.21 -0.19
C THR A 49 2.81 -1.52 -0.37
N TYR A 50 2.00 -1.43 0.69
CA TYR A 50 0.55 -1.56 0.59
C TYR A 50 -0.07 -0.47 -0.31
N HIS A 51 0.35 0.79 -0.16
CA HIS A 51 -0.11 1.88 -1.04
C HIS A 51 0.27 1.65 -2.51
N GLU A 52 1.48 1.15 -2.77
CA GLU A 52 1.92 0.77 -4.12
C GLU A 52 1.05 -0.35 -4.71
N ILE A 53 0.64 -1.34 -3.91
CA ILE A 53 -0.29 -2.40 -4.35
C ILE A 53 -1.65 -1.80 -4.72
N MET A 54 -2.18 -0.88 -3.91
CA MET A 54 -3.47 -0.23 -4.17
C MET A 54 -3.44 0.66 -5.41
N ASP A 55 -2.35 1.40 -5.62
CA ASP A 55 -2.19 2.20 -6.84
C ASP A 55 -2.03 1.30 -8.08
N ASN A 56 -1.33 0.18 -7.95
CA ASN A 56 -1.20 -0.79 -9.02
C ASN A 56 -2.56 -1.41 -9.40
N ASP A 57 -3.41 -1.74 -8.41
CA ASP A 57 -4.77 -2.21 -8.64
C ASP A 57 -5.63 -1.18 -9.38
N ARG A 58 -5.49 0.11 -9.03
CA ARG A 58 -6.14 1.20 -9.75
C ARG A 58 -5.67 1.28 -11.20
N GLN A 59 -4.36 1.21 -11.44
CA GLN A 59 -3.80 1.22 -12.80
C GLN A 59 -4.27 0.00 -13.62
N ILE A 60 -4.39 -1.18 -13.01
CA ILE A 60 -4.93 -2.38 -13.68
C ILE A 60 -6.38 -2.14 -14.08
N ALA A 61 -7.20 -1.55 -13.21
CA ALA A 61 -8.59 -1.23 -13.52
C ALA A 61 -8.68 -0.21 -14.67
N GLU A 62 -7.87 0.85 -14.65
CA GLU A 62 -7.80 1.84 -15.73
C GLU A 62 -7.37 1.19 -17.07
N ALA A 63 -6.38 0.29 -17.05
CA ALA A 63 -5.96 -0.46 -18.25
C ALA A 63 -7.04 -1.45 -18.74
N GLN A 64 -7.76 -2.10 -17.83
CA GLN A 64 -8.90 -2.96 -18.17
C GLN A 64 -10.01 -2.17 -18.89
N GLU A 65 -10.31 -0.96 -18.45
CA GLU A 65 -11.27 -0.09 -19.14
C GLU A 65 -10.82 0.24 -20.58
N MET A 66 -9.52 0.50 -20.78
CA MET A 66 -8.96 0.72 -22.13
C MET A 66 -9.05 -0.55 -23.00
N TYR A 67 -8.79 -1.72 -22.41
CA TYR A 67 -8.91 -3.02 -23.09
C TYR A 67 -10.34 -3.35 -23.54
N GLU A 68 -11.34 -2.85 -22.80
CA GLU A 68 -12.76 -3.01 -23.13
C GLU A 68 -13.26 -2.02 -24.19
N GLY A 69 -12.43 -1.05 -24.59
CA GLY A 69 -12.74 -0.06 -25.61
C GLY A 69 -12.79 -0.63 -27.05
N ASP A 70 -13.15 0.24 -27.99
CA ASP A 70 -13.40 -0.15 -29.40
C ASP A 70 -12.15 -0.07 -30.31
N ASP A 71 -11.06 0.55 -29.86
CA ASP A 71 -9.83 0.75 -30.66
C ASP A 71 -8.88 -0.47 -30.53
N PRO A 72 -8.71 -1.30 -31.57
CA PRO A 72 -7.91 -2.52 -31.49
C PRO A 72 -6.44 -2.29 -31.13
N GLU A 73 -5.82 -1.19 -31.58
CA GLU A 73 -4.42 -0.90 -31.25
C GLU A 73 -4.27 -0.56 -29.77
N MET A 74 -5.24 0.18 -29.21
CA MET A 74 -5.26 0.50 -27.79
C MET A 74 -5.52 -0.72 -26.91
N ARG A 75 -6.29 -1.71 -27.39
CA ARG A 75 -6.55 -2.95 -26.65
C ARG A 75 -5.30 -3.80 -26.48
N ASP A 76 -4.49 -3.95 -27.53
CA ASP A 76 -3.25 -4.72 -27.45
C ASP A 76 -2.27 -4.08 -26.46
N LEU A 77 -2.13 -2.74 -26.50
CA LEU A 77 -1.31 -1.98 -25.56
C LEU A 77 -1.82 -2.11 -24.11
N ALA A 78 -3.13 -2.02 -23.91
CA ALA A 78 -3.77 -2.17 -22.60
C ALA A 78 -3.54 -3.57 -22.02
N TYR A 79 -3.60 -4.61 -22.84
CA TYR A 79 -3.32 -5.98 -22.40
C TYR A 79 -1.87 -6.15 -21.93
N GLU A 80 -0.89 -5.66 -22.70
CA GLU A 80 0.53 -5.69 -22.30
C GLU A 80 0.78 -4.91 -21.00
N GLU A 81 0.13 -3.75 -20.85
CA GLU A 81 0.18 -2.93 -19.64
C GLU A 81 -0.35 -3.70 -18.43
N MET A 82 -1.53 -4.32 -18.55
CA MET A 82 -2.13 -5.12 -17.48
C MET A 82 -1.23 -6.27 -17.04
N GLU A 83 -0.63 -7.01 -17.97
CA GLU A 83 0.26 -8.12 -17.63
C GLU A 83 1.51 -7.64 -16.90
N ARG A 84 2.07 -6.48 -17.30
CA ARG A 84 3.18 -5.85 -16.58
C ARG A 84 2.78 -5.43 -15.17
N LEU A 85 1.62 -4.81 -15.01
CA LEU A 85 1.12 -4.36 -13.71
C LEU A 85 0.85 -5.56 -12.78
N LYS A 86 0.20 -6.62 -13.26
CA LYS A 86 -0.01 -7.85 -12.48
C LYS A 86 1.30 -8.46 -11.98
N ALA A 87 2.31 -8.56 -12.85
CA ALA A 87 3.63 -9.07 -12.46
C ALA A 87 4.29 -8.19 -11.38
N ARG A 88 4.14 -6.86 -11.50
CA ARG A 88 4.63 -5.92 -10.47
C ARG A 88 3.86 -6.03 -9.16
N LYS A 89 2.55 -6.23 -9.20
CA LYS A 89 1.74 -6.51 -8.00
C LYS A 89 2.21 -7.77 -7.29
N GLU A 90 2.53 -8.84 -8.01
CA GLU A 90 3.09 -10.06 -7.42
C GLU A 90 4.43 -9.81 -6.72
N GLN A 91 5.29 -8.96 -7.28
CA GLN A 91 6.55 -8.56 -6.64
C GLN A 91 6.30 -7.81 -5.33
N PHE A 92 5.42 -6.80 -5.34
CA PHE A 92 5.07 -6.07 -4.12
C PHE A 92 4.45 -6.97 -3.03
N LEU A 93 3.62 -7.94 -3.43
CA LEU A 93 3.04 -8.91 -2.51
C LEU A 93 4.10 -9.83 -1.88
N GLU A 94 5.22 -10.08 -2.55
CA GLU A 94 6.32 -10.85 -1.98
C GLU A 94 7.23 -10.00 -1.11
N GLU A 95 7.56 -8.78 -1.54
CA GLU A 95 8.30 -7.79 -0.75
C GLU A 95 7.62 -7.54 0.59
N VAL A 96 6.32 -7.27 0.59
CA VAL A 96 5.59 -6.96 1.82
C VAL A 96 5.51 -8.17 2.77
N LYS A 97 5.49 -9.41 2.25
CA LYS A 97 5.55 -10.60 3.11
C LYS A 97 6.88 -10.69 3.84
N ILE A 98 7.97 -10.31 3.18
CA ILE A 98 9.31 -10.29 3.77
C ILE A 98 9.37 -9.21 4.86
N SER A 99 8.85 -8.00 4.59
CA SER A 99 8.81 -6.90 5.57
C SER A 99 7.90 -7.19 6.77
N LEU A 100 6.99 -8.17 6.66
CA LEU A 100 6.15 -8.65 7.77
C LEU A 100 6.84 -9.68 8.68
N LEU A 101 8.07 -10.12 8.36
CA LEU A 101 8.82 -11.07 9.18
C LEU A 101 9.62 -10.34 10.27
N PRO A 102 9.63 -10.86 11.52
CA PRO A 102 10.37 -10.29 12.65
C PRO A 102 11.88 -10.51 12.58
#